data_AF-A0A2E3HQ84-F1
#
_entry.id   AF-A0A2E3HQ84-F1
#
_cell.length_a   1.000
_cell.length_b   1.000
_cell.length_c   1.000
_cell.angle_alpha   90.00
_cell.angle_beta   90.00
_cell.angle_gamma   90.00
#
_symmetry.space_group_name_H-M   'P 1'
#
loop_
_entity.id
_entity.type
_entity.pdbx_description
1 polymer ?
#
loop_
_entity_poly.entity_id
_entity_poly.type
_entity_poly.pdbx_seq_one_letter_code
_entity_poly.pdbx_strand_id
1 'polypeptide(L)'
;MENNRFVTNRDFLKPKEDTAWKKRIPAELIEDEEFLRPTYVPQHPLELETKKFIKDKELIKEGYIYMLIHEDTLRVADIKPHSTTYSVVFNFHNVSTVKMNKLVFETVKSCFKRYIEIDEKEFINAPRFQGEVRSHYKDYVMEMNDEGEMVHVKKKKKVETKNIQLALSYMKKQAILVIEHEFDLRFKNFKNCCDVESESWLYQLEEARRFTEDEKSKTPFIDILCMTRGMQKGELVKRVLKNHDKYLIDYASLLGKYHAIRSQFRNCDNMWDMNILYEDYLNVGMPIKQGQKLGRIDENQQRLDGDLAYGTFGF
;
A
#
# COMPACT_ATOMS: atom_id res chain seq x y z
N MET A 1 22.54 27.76 58.66
CA MET A 1 23.17 26.43 58.51
C MET A 1 22.19 25.55 57.76
N GLU A 2 22.25 25.66 56.43
CA GLU A 2 21.45 24.88 55.50
C GLU A 2 22.12 23.51 55.32
N ASN A 3 21.39 22.44 55.60
CA ASN A 3 21.88 21.08 55.37
C ASN A 3 21.62 20.67 53.91
N ASN A 4 22.64 20.90 53.10
CA ASN A 4 22.82 20.33 51.76
C ASN A 4 22.88 18.79 51.86
N ARG A 5 21.83 18.09 51.42
CA ARG A 5 21.92 16.66 51.08
C ARG A 5 22.06 16.54 49.56
N PHE A 6 23.29 16.24 49.13
CA PHE A 6 23.60 15.85 47.77
C PHE A 6 22.81 14.60 47.38
N VAL A 7 21.89 14.75 46.43
CA VAL A 7 21.26 13.62 45.72
C VAL A 7 22.30 13.08 44.75
N THR A 8 22.83 11.89 45.03
CA THR A 8 23.74 11.19 44.11
C THR A 8 22.96 10.62 42.94
N ASN A 9 23.56 10.72 41.74
CA ASN A 9 22.99 10.39 40.42
C ASN A 9 22.63 8.90 40.19
N ARG A 10 22.30 8.12 41.23
CA ARG A 10 21.96 6.70 41.13
C ARG A 10 20.48 6.37 41.40
N ASP A 11 19.66 7.34 41.80
CA ASP A 11 18.23 7.11 42.06
C ASP A 11 17.33 7.19 40.80
N PHE A 12 17.89 7.43 39.62
CA PHE A 12 17.17 7.39 38.33
C PHE A 12 17.17 6.00 37.65
N LEU A 13 17.78 4.98 38.27
CA LEU A 13 17.86 3.62 37.74
C LEU A 13 16.97 2.63 38.53
N LYS A 14 15.78 3.06 38.95
CA LYS A 14 14.73 2.08 39.18
C LYS A 14 14.28 1.59 37.79
N PRO A 15 14.35 0.28 37.47
CA PRO A 15 13.71 -0.22 36.26
C PRO A 15 12.24 0.19 36.37
N LYS A 16 11.79 1.05 35.44
CA LYS A 16 10.37 1.38 35.33
C LYS A 16 9.64 0.05 35.20
N GLU A 17 8.78 -0.26 36.17
CA GLU A 17 7.83 -1.35 36.03
C GLU A 17 7.16 -1.19 34.67
N ASP A 18 7.31 -2.23 33.83
CA ASP A 18 6.77 -2.23 32.49
C ASP A 18 5.26 -2.05 32.60
N THR A 19 4.82 -0.89 32.13
CA THR A 19 3.42 -0.49 32.12
C THR A 19 2.62 -1.47 31.27
N ALA A 20 1.41 -1.80 31.73
CA ALA A 20 0.55 -2.85 31.20
C ALA A 20 0.25 -2.78 29.68
N TRP A 21 0.49 -1.65 29.01
CA TRP A 21 0.32 -1.49 27.56
C TRP A 21 1.47 -2.08 26.71
N LYS A 22 2.61 -2.44 27.33
CA LYS A 22 3.69 -3.19 26.66
C LYS A 22 3.46 -4.70 26.58
N LYS A 23 2.43 -5.24 27.24
CA LYS A 23 1.98 -6.62 27.03
C LYS A 23 1.22 -6.72 25.70
N ARG A 24 1.92 -6.50 24.58
CA ARG A 24 1.43 -6.97 23.28
C ARG A 24 1.49 -8.49 23.32
N ILE A 25 0.34 -9.13 23.14
CA ILE A 25 0.28 -10.57 22.91
C ILE A 25 1.15 -10.82 21.65
N PRO A 26 2.21 -11.64 21.72
CA PRO A 26 2.99 -11.99 20.55
C PRO A 26 2.06 -12.59 19.48
N ALA A 27 2.20 -12.15 18.23
CA ALA A 27 1.45 -12.68 17.08
C ALA A 27 1.94 -14.08 16.67
N GLU A 28 2.14 -14.96 17.65
CA GLU A 28 2.46 -16.35 17.44
C GLU A 28 1.16 -17.14 17.47
N LEU A 29 0.76 -17.60 16.28
CA LEU A 29 -0.21 -18.67 16.01
C LEU A 29 -1.19 -18.93 17.17
N ILE A 30 -2.34 -18.25 17.11
CA ILE A 30 -3.49 -18.54 17.96
C ILE A 30 -3.87 -20.01 17.72
N GLU A 31 -3.69 -20.86 18.73
CA GLU A 31 -4.24 -22.22 18.72
C GLU A 31 -5.78 -22.14 18.68
N ASP A 32 -6.43 -23.14 18.07
CA ASP A 32 -7.83 -23.10 17.62
C ASP A 32 -8.90 -22.88 18.72
N GLU A 33 -8.52 -22.62 19.97
CA GLU A 33 -9.44 -22.31 21.08
C GLU A 33 -8.99 -21.02 21.79
N GLU A 34 -9.90 -20.05 21.90
CA GLU A 34 -9.72 -18.69 22.46
C GLU A 34 -9.09 -17.62 21.55
N PHE A 35 -9.86 -17.23 20.52
CA PHE A 35 -9.70 -15.99 19.76
C PHE A 35 -10.01 -14.75 20.61
N LEU A 36 -9.09 -14.36 21.50
CA LEU A 36 -9.12 -13.00 22.06
C LEU A 36 -8.66 -12.02 20.98
N ARG A 37 -9.65 -11.37 20.35
CA ARG A 37 -9.48 -10.19 19.50
C ARG A 37 -8.47 -9.23 20.15
N PRO A 38 -7.36 -8.86 19.51
CA PRO A 38 -6.72 -7.60 19.83
C PRO A 38 -7.72 -6.49 19.46
N THR A 39 -8.13 -5.66 20.42
CA THR A 39 -8.97 -4.49 20.15
C THR A 39 -8.25 -3.56 19.18
N TYR A 40 -8.79 -3.44 17.96
CA TYR A 40 -8.33 -2.47 16.98
C TYR A 40 -8.55 -1.05 17.53
N VAL A 41 -7.46 -0.31 17.73
CA VAL A 41 -7.50 1.12 18.00
C VAL A 41 -7.03 1.82 16.72
N PRO A 42 -7.88 2.63 16.07
CA PRO A 42 -7.48 3.41 14.90
C PRO A 42 -6.27 4.27 15.27
N GLN A 43 -5.13 4.02 14.62
CA GLN A 43 -3.95 4.86 14.84
C GLN A 43 -4.16 6.21 14.14
N HIS A 44 -4.01 7.28 14.92
CA HIS A 44 -4.14 8.66 14.46
C HIS A 44 -3.12 8.93 13.32
N PRO A 45 -3.50 9.65 12.24
CA PRO A 45 -2.72 9.79 11.01
C PRO A 45 -1.41 10.61 11.09
N LEU A 46 -0.86 10.88 12.28
CA LEU A 46 0.25 11.84 12.49
C LEU A 46 1.57 11.25 13.03
N GLU A 47 1.82 9.96 12.87
CA GLU A 47 3.17 9.40 13.09
C GLU A 47 3.91 9.23 11.76
N LEU A 48 4.38 10.36 11.24
CA LEU A 48 5.30 10.43 10.09
C LEU A 48 6.73 10.08 10.54
N GLU A 49 7.01 8.79 10.73
CA GLU A 49 8.38 8.31 10.56
C GLU A 49 8.61 8.01 9.07
N THR A 50 9.23 8.95 8.37
CA THR A 50 9.84 8.72 7.06
C THR A 50 11.12 7.92 7.24
N LYS A 51 11.03 6.59 7.27
CA LYS A 51 12.21 5.77 6.97
C LYS A 51 12.47 5.93 5.47
N LYS A 52 13.50 6.73 5.16
CA LYS A 52 14.14 6.74 3.84
C LYS A 52 14.38 5.29 3.44
N PHE A 53 14.02 4.96 2.20
CA PHE A 53 14.29 3.67 1.57
C PHE A 53 15.67 3.18 2.00
N ILE A 54 15.67 2.06 2.70
CA ILE A 54 16.86 1.40 3.18
C ILE A 54 17.66 1.01 1.93
N LYS A 55 18.81 1.66 1.75
CA LYS A 55 19.88 1.11 0.92
C LYS A 55 20.59 0.08 1.78
N ASP A 56 20.03 -1.12 1.85
CA ASP A 56 20.81 -2.27 2.32
C ASP A 56 21.80 -2.60 1.20
N LYS A 57 22.99 -2.02 1.33
CA LYS A 57 24.19 -2.51 0.66
C LYS A 57 24.58 -3.82 1.36
N GLU A 58 23.77 -4.85 1.19
CA GLU A 58 24.09 -6.19 1.68
C GLU A 58 24.12 -7.15 0.50
N LEU A 59 25.36 -7.51 0.13
CA LEU A 59 25.75 -8.64 -0.70
C LEU A 59 25.12 -8.69 -2.10
N ILE A 60 25.96 -8.40 -3.10
CA ILE A 60 25.69 -8.70 -4.51
C ILE A 60 25.35 -10.20 -4.63
N LYS A 61 24.07 -10.56 -4.65
CA LYS A 61 23.62 -11.89 -5.04
C LYS A 61 23.86 -12.03 -6.54
N GLU A 62 24.62 -13.03 -6.93
CA GLU A 62 24.84 -13.38 -8.33
C GLU A 62 23.50 -13.80 -8.99
N GLY A 63 23.28 -13.33 -10.22
CA GLY A 63 22.24 -13.84 -11.13
C GLY A 63 20.99 -12.98 -11.30
N TYR A 64 20.17 -12.82 -10.26
CA TYR A 64 18.79 -12.32 -10.39
C TYR A 64 18.41 -11.24 -9.37
N ILE A 65 17.47 -10.38 -9.78
CA ILE A 65 16.77 -9.41 -8.94
C ILE A 65 15.31 -9.83 -8.85
N TYR A 66 14.79 -9.81 -7.63
CA TYR A 66 13.39 -10.11 -7.34
C TYR A 66 12.69 -8.82 -6.96
N MET A 67 11.59 -8.50 -7.63
CA MET A 67 10.91 -7.22 -7.42
C MET A 67 9.41 -7.28 -7.67
N LEU A 68 8.71 -6.34 -7.05
CA LEU A 68 7.35 -5.93 -7.40
C LEU A 68 7.43 -4.71 -8.31
N ILE A 69 6.77 -4.76 -9.46
CA ILE A 69 6.80 -3.70 -10.46
C ILE A 69 5.47 -3.64 -11.22
N HIS A 70 5.04 -2.45 -11.62
CA HIS A 70 3.84 -2.30 -12.46
C HIS A 70 4.05 -2.88 -13.85
N GLU A 71 3.05 -3.54 -14.43
CA GLU A 71 3.19 -4.09 -15.79
C GLU A 71 3.41 -3.00 -16.83
N ASP A 72 2.78 -1.84 -16.68
CA ASP A 72 2.97 -0.72 -17.60
C ASP A 72 4.44 -0.30 -17.69
N THR A 73 5.15 -0.36 -16.55
CA THR A 73 6.59 -0.07 -16.50
C THR A 73 7.41 -1.14 -17.23
N LEU A 74 7.02 -2.42 -17.13
CA LEU A 74 7.65 -3.49 -17.90
C LEU A 74 7.38 -3.36 -19.40
N ARG A 75 6.17 -2.95 -19.79
CA ARG A 75 5.78 -2.71 -21.18
C ARG A 75 6.55 -1.55 -21.78
N VAL A 76 6.77 -0.47 -21.02
CA VAL A 76 7.60 0.68 -21.44
C VAL A 76 9.05 0.29 -21.68
N ALA A 77 9.57 -0.71 -20.96
CA ALA A 77 10.92 -1.22 -21.19
C ALA A 77 11.03 -2.12 -22.44
N ASP A 78 9.90 -2.46 -23.08
CA ASP A 78 9.80 -3.30 -24.28
C ASP A 78 10.56 -4.65 -24.17
N ILE A 79 10.55 -5.24 -22.97
CA ILE A 79 11.16 -6.54 -22.71
C ILE A 79 10.08 -7.61 -22.69
N LYS A 80 10.27 -8.65 -23.51
CA LYS A 80 9.40 -9.83 -23.48
C LYS A 80 9.80 -10.79 -22.34
N PRO A 81 8.82 -11.41 -21.65
CA PRO A 81 9.11 -12.46 -20.68
C PRO A 81 9.83 -13.63 -21.37
N HIS A 82 10.96 -14.03 -20.81
CA HIS A 82 11.77 -15.15 -21.30
C HIS A 82 12.65 -15.69 -20.16
N SER A 83 13.08 -16.94 -20.26
CA SER A 83 13.93 -17.60 -19.24
C SER A 83 15.24 -16.84 -18.96
N THR A 84 15.74 -16.10 -19.94
CA THR A 84 16.99 -15.32 -19.85
C THR A 84 16.79 -13.85 -19.49
N THR A 85 15.56 -13.32 -19.60
CA THR A 85 15.25 -11.91 -19.32
C THR A 85 14.59 -11.75 -17.97
N TYR A 86 13.29 -12.03 -17.91
CA TYR A 86 12.52 -12.05 -16.68
C TYR A 86 11.35 -13.03 -16.77
N SER A 87 10.91 -13.48 -15.60
CA SER A 87 9.72 -14.31 -15.41
C SER A 87 8.79 -13.65 -14.41
N VAL A 88 7.49 -13.72 -14.70
CA VAL A 88 6.43 -13.26 -13.80
C VAL A 88 5.90 -14.47 -13.06
N VAL A 89 5.88 -14.40 -11.73
CA VAL A 89 5.38 -15.49 -10.88
C VAL A 89 3.95 -15.23 -10.41
N PHE A 90 3.61 -13.96 -10.20
CA PHE A 90 2.30 -13.55 -9.73
C PHE A 90 1.98 -12.16 -10.26
N ASN A 91 0.74 -11.92 -10.66
CA ASN A 91 0.24 -10.61 -11.02
C ASN A 91 -1.01 -10.31 -10.19
N PHE A 92 -1.09 -9.08 -9.69
CA PHE A 92 -2.21 -8.62 -8.90
C PHE A 92 -2.43 -7.13 -9.13
N HIS A 93 -3.61 -6.76 -9.65
CA HIS A 93 -4.00 -5.37 -9.93
C HIS A 93 -2.88 -4.57 -10.63
N ASN A 94 -2.39 -5.08 -11.77
CA ASN A 94 -1.33 -4.45 -12.56
C ASN A 94 0.05 -4.37 -11.86
N VAL A 95 0.24 -5.02 -10.70
CA VAL A 95 1.52 -5.21 -10.02
C VAL A 95 2.00 -6.64 -10.22
N SER A 96 3.12 -6.78 -10.93
CA SER A 96 3.76 -8.05 -11.23
C SER A 96 4.91 -8.33 -10.26
N THR A 97 4.97 -9.58 -9.81
CA THR A 97 6.09 -10.14 -9.03
C THR A 97 7.05 -10.82 -10.00
N VAL A 98 8.23 -10.22 -10.14
CA VAL A 98 9.17 -10.51 -11.22
C VAL A 98 10.49 -11.00 -10.68
N LYS A 99 11.01 -12.07 -11.29
CA LYS A 99 12.42 -12.46 -11.24
C LYS A 99 13.08 -12.02 -12.54
N MET A 100 14.03 -11.09 -12.47
CA MET A 100 14.74 -10.53 -13.62
C MET A 100 16.23 -10.81 -13.53
N ASN A 101 16.87 -11.13 -14.66
CA ASN A 101 18.33 -11.24 -14.72
C ASN A 101 18.96 -9.88 -14.39
N LYS A 102 19.97 -9.87 -13.51
CA LYS A 102 20.63 -8.65 -13.06
C LYS A 102 21.21 -7.81 -14.22
N LEU A 103 21.80 -8.45 -15.23
CA LEU A 103 22.37 -7.74 -16.40
C LEU A 103 21.29 -7.03 -17.21
N VAL A 104 20.15 -7.69 -17.38
CA VAL A 104 18.98 -7.10 -18.05
C VAL A 104 18.45 -5.94 -17.23
N PHE A 105 18.27 -6.12 -15.92
CA PHE A 105 17.84 -5.05 -15.03
C PHE A 105 18.75 -3.83 -15.09
N GLU A 106 20.08 -3.99 -15.04
CA GLU A 106 21.02 -2.87 -15.12
C GLU A 106 20.91 -2.09 -16.44
N THR A 107 20.50 -2.76 -17.53
CA THR A 107 20.30 -2.16 -18.84
C THR A 107 19.01 -1.34 -18.90
N VAL A 108 17.95 -1.78 -18.23
CA VAL A 108 16.61 -1.17 -18.32
C VAL A 108 16.16 -0.43 -17.05
N LYS A 109 16.96 -0.40 -15.99
CA LYS A 109 16.63 0.24 -14.71
C LYS A 109 16.25 1.71 -14.86
N SER A 110 16.77 2.41 -15.88
CA SER A 110 16.44 3.80 -16.17
C SER A 110 14.99 3.98 -16.61
N CYS A 111 14.37 2.97 -17.21
CA CYS A 111 12.95 2.94 -17.55
C CYS A 111 12.07 2.74 -16.30
N PHE A 112 12.62 2.11 -15.25
CA PHE A 112 11.88 1.73 -14.06
C PHE A 112 11.79 2.88 -13.06
N LYS A 113 10.69 3.65 -13.13
CA LYS A 113 10.44 4.78 -12.23
C LYS A 113 10.17 4.35 -10.79
N ARG A 114 9.45 3.24 -10.60
CA ARG A 114 9.05 2.72 -9.28
C ARG A 114 9.00 1.19 -9.30
N TYR A 115 9.73 0.57 -8.40
CA TYR A 115 9.73 -0.86 -8.12
C TYR A 115 10.13 -1.07 -6.65
N ILE A 116 9.76 -2.22 -6.10
CA ILE A 116 10.16 -2.63 -4.75
C ILE A 116 10.94 -3.94 -4.86
N GLU A 117 12.20 -3.93 -4.47
CA GLU A 117 13.00 -5.14 -4.35
C GLU A 117 12.52 -5.99 -3.16
N ILE A 118 12.52 -7.30 -3.36
CA ILE A 118 12.14 -8.28 -2.34
C ILE A 118 13.21 -9.36 -2.25
N ASP A 119 13.26 -10.04 -1.12
CA ASP A 119 14.16 -11.17 -0.96
C ASP A 119 13.68 -12.39 -1.75
N GLU A 120 14.62 -13.24 -2.17
CA GLU A 120 14.30 -14.52 -2.82
C GLU A 120 13.35 -15.40 -2.00
N LYS A 121 13.52 -15.43 -0.67
CA LYS A 121 12.62 -16.16 0.23
C LYS A 121 11.22 -15.57 0.23
N GLU A 122 11.12 -14.24 0.23
CA GLU A 122 9.85 -13.52 0.12
C GLU A 122 9.21 -13.80 -1.24
N PHE A 123 9.96 -13.74 -2.33
CA PHE A 123 9.52 -14.05 -3.70
C PHE A 123 8.93 -15.46 -3.86
N ILE A 124 9.57 -16.48 -3.27
CA ILE A 124 9.12 -17.88 -3.41
C ILE A 124 7.95 -18.19 -2.47
N ASN A 125 8.05 -17.77 -1.20
CA ASN A 125 7.11 -18.22 -0.17
C ASN A 125 5.90 -17.29 -0.04
N ALA A 126 6.07 -15.98 -0.16
CA ALA A 126 4.98 -15.04 0.14
C ALA A 126 3.74 -15.23 -0.73
N PRO A 127 3.85 -15.43 -2.08
CA PRO A 127 2.66 -15.68 -2.90
C PRO A 127 1.91 -16.97 -2.52
N ARG A 128 2.60 -17.95 -1.92
CA ARG A 128 1.99 -19.22 -1.50
C ARG A 128 1.20 -19.12 -0.20
N PHE A 129 1.60 -18.21 0.68
CA PHE A 129 1.01 -18.03 2.01
C PHE A 129 0.18 -16.74 2.12
N GLN A 130 -0.05 -16.04 1.00
CA GLN A 130 -0.90 -14.86 0.94
C GLN A 130 -2.32 -15.20 1.41
N GLY A 131 -2.81 -14.43 2.39
CA GLY A 131 -4.13 -14.63 2.98
C GLY A 131 -4.31 -15.90 3.82
N GLU A 132 -3.24 -16.65 4.10
CA GLU A 132 -3.33 -17.90 4.85
C GLU A 132 -3.58 -17.64 6.34
N VAL A 133 -4.70 -18.17 6.85
CA VAL A 133 -5.11 -18.05 8.26
C VAL A 133 -5.07 -19.40 8.98
N ARG A 134 -4.78 -20.50 8.28
CA ARG A 134 -4.77 -21.83 8.86
C ARG A 134 -3.40 -22.17 9.45
N SER A 135 -3.41 -22.96 10.52
CA SER A 135 -2.21 -23.48 11.17
C SER A 135 -1.44 -24.51 10.33
N HIS A 136 -2.08 -25.08 9.30
CA HIS A 136 -1.51 -26.15 8.48
C HIS A 136 -1.88 -26.01 7.01
N TYR A 137 -0.96 -26.43 6.14
CA TYR A 137 -1.16 -26.50 4.69
C TYR A 137 -0.86 -27.91 4.17
N LYS A 138 -1.33 -28.19 2.94
CA LYS A 138 -1.10 -29.47 2.25
C LYS A 138 0.05 -29.30 1.27
N ASP A 139 1.04 -30.18 1.35
CA ASP A 139 2.22 -30.18 0.49
C ASP A 139 2.46 -31.57 -0.09
N TYR A 140 3.06 -31.66 -1.28
CA TYR A 140 3.40 -32.93 -1.91
C TYR A 140 4.87 -33.24 -1.64
N VAL A 141 5.13 -34.34 -0.94
CA VAL A 141 6.48 -34.82 -0.64
C VAL A 141 6.75 -36.03 -1.52
N MET A 142 7.93 -36.05 -2.13
CA MET A 142 8.42 -37.19 -2.91
C MET A 142 8.87 -38.28 -1.95
N GLU A 143 8.21 -39.44 -2.00
CA GLU A 143 8.55 -40.61 -1.18
C GLU A 143 8.62 -41.84 -2.07
N MET A 144 9.57 -42.72 -1.78
CA MET A 144 9.71 -44.00 -2.48
C MET A 144 8.63 -44.94 -1.95
N ASN A 145 7.79 -45.49 -2.84
CA ASN A 145 6.82 -46.51 -2.48
C ASN A 145 7.52 -47.87 -2.26
N ASP A 146 6.75 -48.86 -1.79
CA ASP A 146 7.26 -50.22 -1.52
C ASP A 146 7.76 -50.95 -2.79
N GLU A 147 7.42 -50.44 -3.98
CA GLU A 147 7.83 -50.95 -5.29
C GLU A 147 9.07 -50.23 -5.85
N GLY A 148 9.61 -49.25 -5.10
CA GLY A 148 10.79 -48.49 -5.46
C GLY A 148 10.56 -47.31 -6.42
N GLU A 149 9.31 -46.94 -6.67
CA GLU A 149 8.92 -45.78 -7.47
C GLU A 149 8.77 -44.53 -6.60
N MET A 150 9.17 -43.38 -7.13
CA MET A 150 9.00 -42.10 -6.44
C MET A 150 7.57 -41.58 -6.64
N VAL A 151 6.79 -41.56 -5.57
CA VAL A 151 5.40 -41.13 -5.57
C VAL A 151 5.25 -39.82 -4.78
N HIS A 152 4.42 -38.90 -5.29
CA HIS A 152 4.08 -37.67 -4.60
C HIS A 152 2.98 -37.93 -3.54
N VAL A 153 3.38 -38.02 -2.28
CA VAL A 153 2.46 -38.22 -1.15
C VAL A 153 2.06 -36.86 -0.56
N LYS A 154 0.75 -36.67 -0.40
CA LYS A 154 0.19 -35.44 0.16
C LYS A 154 0.29 -35.45 1.68
N LYS A 155 1.12 -34.58 2.25
CA LYS A 155 1.32 -34.45 3.70
C LYS A 155 0.79 -33.12 4.22
N LYS A 156 0.29 -33.15 5.46
CA LYS A 156 -0.11 -31.96 6.21
C LYS A 156 1.12 -31.39 6.91
N LYS A 157 1.55 -30.19 6.54
CA LYS A 157 2.67 -29.48 7.15
C LYS A 157 2.15 -28.31 7.97
N LYS A 158 2.82 -28.01 9.10
CA LYS A 158 2.52 -26.83 9.92
C LYS A 158 3.00 -25.58 9.18
N VAL A 159 2.22 -24.52 9.22
CA VAL A 159 2.63 -23.21 8.68
C VAL A 159 3.61 -22.59 9.67
N GLU A 160 4.82 -22.28 9.20
CA GLU A 160 5.80 -21.56 10.01
C GLU A 160 5.44 -20.08 10.13
N THR A 161 5.58 -19.51 11.33
CA THR A 161 5.32 -18.08 11.60
C THR A 161 6.12 -17.16 10.67
N LYS A 162 7.35 -17.55 10.32
CA LYS A 162 8.20 -16.78 9.39
C LYS A 162 7.57 -16.64 8.01
N ASN A 163 6.88 -17.67 7.51
CA ASN A 163 6.23 -17.62 6.20
C ASN A 163 5.02 -16.68 6.21
N ILE A 164 4.28 -16.61 7.32
CA ILE A 164 3.20 -15.64 7.50
C ILE A 164 3.75 -14.20 7.57
N GLN A 165 4.86 -13.97 8.27
CA GLN A 165 5.49 -12.66 8.32
C GLN A 165 6.00 -12.20 6.94
N LEU A 166 6.60 -13.12 6.16
CA LEU A 166 6.99 -12.83 4.77
C LEU A 166 5.77 -12.53 3.90
N ALA A 167 4.69 -13.31 4.02
CA ALA A 167 3.44 -13.05 3.31
C ALA A 167 2.83 -11.69 3.67
N LEU A 168 2.84 -11.32 4.95
CA LEU A 168 2.39 -10.01 5.43
C LEU A 168 3.21 -8.86 4.85
N SER A 169 4.54 -8.95 4.93
CA SER A 169 5.45 -7.97 4.33
C SER A 169 5.19 -7.78 2.84
N TYR A 170 5.06 -8.89 2.12
CA TYR A 170 4.78 -8.90 0.69
C TYR A 170 3.42 -8.28 0.35
N MET A 171 2.36 -8.68 1.06
CA MET A 171 1.02 -8.12 0.87
C MET A 171 1.00 -6.60 1.13
N LYS A 172 1.68 -6.13 2.18
CA LYS A 172 1.84 -4.69 2.43
C LYS A 172 2.47 -3.97 1.23
N LYS A 173 3.62 -4.47 0.76
CA LYS A 173 4.36 -3.86 -0.36
C LYS A 173 3.52 -3.85 -1.63
N GLN A 174 2.86 -4.96 -1.94
CA GLN A 174 2.01 -5.11 -3.12
C GLN A 174 0.79 -4.17 -3.05
N ALA A 175 0.04 -4.18 -1.94
CA ALA A 175 -1.11 -3.32 -1.76
C ALA A 175 -0.74 -1.83 -1.85
N ILE A 176 0.36 -1.41 -1.24
CA ILE A 176 0.82 -0.01 -1.32
C ILE A 176 1.12 0.39 -2.77
N LEU A 177 1.78 -0.46 -3.56
CA LEU A 177 2.01 -0.17 -4.98
C LEU A 177 0.70 -0.06 -5.78
N VAL A 178 -0.24 -0.98 -5.54
CA VAL A 178 -1.57 -0.95 -6.19
C VAL A 178 -2.31 0.36 -5.86
N ILE A 179 -2.35 0.72 -4.57
CA ILE A 179 -3.03 1.93 -4.08
C ILE A 179 -2.37 3.17 -4.67
N GLU A 180 -1.05 3.27 -4.63
CA GLU A 180 -0.33 4.42 -5.19
C GLU A 180 -0.64 4.61 -6.67
N HIS A 181 -0.64 3.52 -7.46
CA HIS A 181 -0.96 3.59 -8.88
C HIS A 181 -2.41 4.01 -9.14
N GLU A 182 -3.36 3.45 -8.40
CA GLU A 182 -4.77 3.81 -8.54
C GLU A 182 -5.01 5.29 -8.18
N PHE A 183 -4.38 5.79 -7.12
CA PHE A 183 -4.48 7.21 -6.77
C PHE A 183 -3.77 8.12 -7.79
N ASP A 184 -2.66 7.68 -8.40
CA ASP A 184 -2.03 8.40 -9.51
C ASP A 184 -2.97 8.50 -10.74
N LEU A 185 -3.69 7.42 -11.07
CA LEU A 185 -4.69 7.42 -12.14
C LEU A 185 -5.88 8.33 -11.81
N ARG A 186 -6.40 8.22 -10.59
CA ARG A 186 -7.49 9.09 -10.11
C ARG A 186 -7.07 10.55 -10.12
N PHE A 187 -5.84 10.88 -9.71
CA PHE A 187 -5.34 12.25 -9.75
C PHE A 187 -5.23 12.80 -11.18
N LYS A 188 -4.77 11.98 -12.13
CA LYS A 188 -4.76 12.37 -13.56
C LYS A 188 -6.18 12.64 -14.07
N ASN A 189 -7.13 11.79 -13.72
CA ASN A 189 -8.54 11.94 -14.11
C ASN A 189 -9.22 13.09 -13.36
N PHE A 190 -8.77 13.41 -12.14
CA PHE A 190 -9.34 14.43 -11.27
C PHE A 190 -9.26 15.83 -11.88
N LYS A 191 -8.17 16.15 -12.58
CA LYS A 191 -8.01 17.44 -13.24
C LYS A 191 -9.04 17.68 -14.34
N ASN A 192 -9.51 16.62 -15.01
CA ASN A 192 -10.49 16.62 -16.12
C ASN A 192 -10.41 17.86 -17.04
N CYS A 193 -9.20 18.30 -17.37
CA CYS A 193 -8.93 19.43 -18.23
C CYS A 193 -7.61 19.20 -18.98
N CYS A 194 -7.37 19.96 -20.05
CA CYS A 194 -6.11 19.89 -20.77
C CYS A 194 -5.00 20.56 -19.94
N ASP A 195 -3.75 20.14 -20.17
CA ASP A 195 -2.59 20.66 -19.43
C ASP A 195 -2.50 22.19 -19.50
N VAL A 196 -2.81 22.77 -20.67
CA VAL A 196 -2.83 24.23 -20.91
C VAL A 196 -3.80 24.96 -19.96
N GLU A 197 -5.01 24.42 -19.76
CA GLU A 197 -5.98 25.02 -18.85
C GLU A 197 -5.50 24.87 -17.40
N SER A 198 -4.91 23.72 -17.03
CA SER A 198 -4.44 23.48 -15.68
C SER A 198 -3.28 24.40 -15.26
N GLU A 199 -2.36 24.69 -16.18
CA GLU A 199 -1.25 25.64 -15.96
C GLU A 199 -1.79 27.08 -15.80
N SER A 200 -2.88 27.41 -16.50
CA SER A 200 -3.49 28.73 -16.40
C SER A 200 -4.08 29.04 -15.02
N TRP A 201 -4.44 28.01 -14.23
CA TRP A 201 -5.09 28.19 -12.93
C TRP A 201 -4.22 28.93 -11.92
N LEU A 202 -2.89 28.73 -11.98
CA LEU A 202 -1.94 29.40 -11.09
C LEU A 202 -1.98 30.92 -11.28
N TYR A 203 -1.93 31.36 -12.55
CA TYR A 203 -1.98 32.77 -12.91
C TYR A 203 -3.35 33.39 -12.62
N GLN A 204 -4.43 32.67 -12.95
CA GLN A 204 -5.80 33.12 -12.66
C GLN A 204 -6.03 33.31 -11.15
N LEU A 205 -5.52 32.41 -10.31
CA LEU A 205 -5.67 32.49 -8.86
C LEU A 205 -4.93 33.69 -8.26
N GLU A 206 -3.67 33.89 -8.67
CA GLU A 206 -2.85 34.99 -8.15
C GLU A 206 -3.46 36.35 -8.51
N GLU A 207 -3.88 36.52 -9.76
CA GLU A 207 -4.56 37.74 -10.22
C GLU A 207 -5.93 37.92 -9.57
N ALA A 208 -6.70 36.84 -9.37
CA ALA A 208 -8.01 36.90 -8.71
C ALA A 208 -7.89 37.37 -7.25
N ARG A 209 -6.87 36.89 -6.52
CA ARG A 209 -6.57 37.34 -5.15
C ARG A 209 -6.19 38.82 -5.12
N ARG A 210 -5.30 39.25 -6.01
CA ARG A 210 -4.89 40.66 -6.13
C ARG A 210 -6.07 41.57 -6.44
N PHE A 211 -6.98 41.16 -7.33
CA PHE A 211 -8.19 41.93 -7.62
C PHE A 211 -9.15 42.03 -6.43
N THR A 212 -9.18 40.99 -5.58
CA THR A 212 -10.02 40.98 -4.37
C THR A 212 -9.44 41.88 -3.28
N GLU A 213 -8.12 42.03 -3.23
CA GLU A 213 -7.42 42.94 -2.30
C GLU A 213 -7.45 44.39 -2.78
N ASP A 214 -7.26 44.63 -4.08
CA ASP A 214 -7.35 45.93 -4.73
C ASP A 214 -7.96 45.81 -6.13
N GLU A 215 -9.15 46.38 -6.31
CA GLU A 215 -9.87 46.38 -7.59
C GLU A 215 -9.12 47.13 -8.70
N LYS A 216 -8.16 47.98 -8.36
CA LYS A 216 -7.31 48.71 -9.32
C LYS A 216 -6.02 47.97 -9.68
N SER A 217 -5.79 46.79 -9.11
CA SER A 217 -4.61 45.99 -9.43
C SER A 217 -4.59 45.55 -10.90
N LYS A 218 -3.37 45.42 -11.45
CA LYS A 218 -3.16 44.95 -12.81
C LYS A 218 -3.37 43.43 -12.87
N THR A 219 -4.33 42.98 -13.68
CA THR A 219 -4.63 41.56 -13.88
C THR A 219 -4.73 41.25 -15.38
N PRO A 220 -3.61 41.34 -16.11
CA PRO A 220 -3.62 41.18 -17.57
C PRO A 220 -4.20 39.84 -18.03
N PHE A 221 -3.98 38.76 -17.27
CA PHE A 221 -4.49 37.44 -17.64
C PHE A 221 -6.03 37.38 -17.55
N ILE A 222 -6.59 37.86 -16.44
CA ILE A 222 -8.04 37.93 -16.24
C ILE A 222 -8.68 38.93 -17.21
N ASP A 223 -8.03 40.07 -17.48
CA ASP A 223 -8.55 41.10 -18.40
C ASP A 223 -8.68 40.53 -19.83
N ILE A 224 -7.66 39.83 -20.32
CA ILE A 224 -7.70 39.17 -21.64
C ILE A 224 -8.78 38.07 -21.67
N LEU A 225 -8.91 37.27 -20.61
CA LEU A 225 -9.96 36.24 -20.53
C LEU A 225 -11.36 36.85 -20.48
N CYS A 226 -11.56 37.98 -19.82
CA CYS A 226 -12.84 38.69 -19.79
C CYS A 226 -13.21 39.26 -21.15
N MET A 227 -12.24 39.87 -21.84
CA MET A 227 -12.42 40.40 -23.20
C MET A 227 -12.81 39.30 -24.19
N THR A 228 -12.13 38.15 -24.13
CA THR A 228 -12.37 37.03 -25.04
C THR A 228 -13.67 36.29 -24.75
N ARG A 229 -14.05 36.13 -23.47
CA ARG A 229 -15.26 35.41 -23.05
C ARG A 229 -16.51 36.32 -22.97
N GLY A 230 -16.36 37.63 -23.13
CA GLY A 230 -17.47 38.59 -22.98
C GLY A 230 -18.06 38.63 -21.57
N MET A 231 -17.22 38.44 -20.54
CA MET A 231 -17.65 38.31 -19.14
C MET A 231 -17.17 39.50 -18.30
N GLN A 232 -17.94 39.86 -17.28
CA GLN A 232 -17.49 40.86 -16.31
C GLN A 232 -16.37 40.33 -15.44
N LYS A 233 -15.34 41.16 -15.22
CA LYS A 233 -14.16 40.84 -14.42
C LYS A 233 -14.48 40.33 -13.02
N GLY A 234 -15.35 41.03 -12.30
CA GLY A 234 -15.77 40.62 -10.95
C GLY A 234 -16.50 39.27 -10.92
N GLU A 235 -17.23 38.92 -11.98
CA GLU A 235 -17.89 37.62 -12.09
C GLU A 235 -16.87 36.50 -12.36
N LEU A 236 -15.91 36.74 -13.25
CA LEU A 236 -14.85 35.76 -13.54
C LEU A 236 -13.99 35.50 -12.29
N VAL A 237 -13.59 36.55 -11.56
CA VAL A 237 -12.83 36.42 -10.31
C VAL A 237 -13.58 35.57 -9.28
N LYS A 238 -14.87 35.84 -9.06
CA LYS A 238 -15.70 35.04 -8.14
C LYS A 238 -15.76 33.56 -8.55
N ARG A 239 -15.88 33.27 -9.86
CA ARG A 239 -15.88 31.90 -10.37
C ARG A 239 -14.53 31.21 -10.18
N VAL A 240 -13.43 31.90 -10.46
CA VAL A 240 -12.06 31.38 -10.27
C VAL A 240 -11.83 30.99 -8.81
N LEU A 241 -12.12 31.89 -7.87
CA LEU A 241 -11.94 31.62 -6.44
C LEU A 241 -12.84 30.45 -5.97
N LYS A 242 -14.13 30.46 -6.32
CA LYS A 242 -15.05 29.38 -5.96
C LYS A 242 -14.61 28.02 -6.50
N ASN A 243 -14.16 27.96 -7.76
CA ASN A 243 -13.71 26.72 -8.38
C ASN A 243 -12.38 26.25 -7.78
N HIS A 244 -11.48 27.18 -7.45
CA HIS A 244 -10.23 26.86 -6.77
C HIS A 244 -10.47 26.29 -5.36
N ASP A 245 -11.33 26.92 -4.57
CA ASP A 245 -11.66 26.44 -3.22
C ASP A 245 -12.29 25.04 -3.27
N LYS A 246 -13.21 24.81 -4.21
CA LYS A 246 -13.79 23.49 -4.45
C LYS A 246 -12.70 22.47 -4.82
N TYR A 247 -11.85 22.80 -5.79
CA TYR A 247 -10.75 21.93 -6.21
C TYR A 247 -9.82 21.59 -5.04
N LEU A 248 -9.50 22.57 -4.19
CA LEU A 248 -8.62 22.38 -3.03
C LEU A 248 -9.25 21.44 -2.00
N ILE A 249 -10.53 21.62 -1.68
CA ILE A 249 -11.27 20.73 -0.76
C ILE A 249 -11.31 19.31 -1.31
N ASP A 250 -11.66 19.15 -2.58
CA ASP A 250 -11.79 17.85 -3.23
C ASP A 250 -10.42 17.15 -3.33
N TYR A 251 -9.35 17.90 -3.66
CA TYR A 251 -7.98 17.38 -3.70
C TYR A 251 -7.46 16.99 -2.32
N ALA A 252 -7.70 17.82 -1.30
CA ALA A 252 -7.34 17.51 0.09
C ALA A 252 -8.09 16.26 0.58
N SER A 253 -9.35 16.08 0.20
CA SER A 253 -10.12 14.86 0.50
C SER A 253 -9.51 13.63 -0.17
N LEU A 254 -9.16 13.71 -1.46
CA LEU A 254 -8.51 12.62 -2.19
C LEU A 254 -7.17 12.23 -1.54
N LEU A 255 -6.33 13.22 -1.23
CA LEU A 255 -5.04 13.00 -0.60
C LEU A 255 -5.17 12.45 0.83
N GLY A 256 -6.18 12.92 1.58
CA GLY A 256 -6.53 12.40 2.90
C GLY A 256 -6.92 10.93 2.85
N LYS A 257 -7.77 10.53 1.90
CA LYS A 257 -8.14 9.12 1.68
C LYS A 257 -6.92 8.28 1.36
N TYR A 258 -6.06 8.73 0.43
CA TYR A 258 -4.82 8.05 0.07
C TYR A 258 -3.94 7.78 1.30
N HIS A 259 -3.65 8.82 2.10
CA HIS A 259 -2.82 8.68 3.29
C HIS A 259 -3.46 7.77 4.35
N ALA A 260 -4.78 7.86 4.55
CA ALA A 260 -5.49 7.01 5.49
C ALA A 260 -5.39 5.52 5.10
N ILE A 261 -5.72 5.18 3.85
CA ILE A 261 -5.67 3.79 3.36
C ILE A 261 -4.22 3.27 3.41
N ARG A 262 -3.26 4.05 2.89
CA ARG A 262 -1.84 3.67 2.92
C ARG A 262 -1.34 3.41 4.34
N SER A 263 -1.76 4.22 5.32
CA SER A 263 -1.39 4.05 6.72
C SER A 263 -1.95 2.76 7.31
N GLN A 264 -3.21 2.42 7.00
CA GLN A 264 -3.84 1.18 7.46
C GLN A 264 -3.06 -0.06 6.98
N PHE A 265 -2.70 -0.11 5.69
CA PHE A 265 -1.88 -1.21 5.17
C PHE A 265 -0.48 -1.25 5.81
N ARG A 266 0.18 -0.10 5.96
CA ARG A 266 1.51 -0.01 6.57
C ARG A 266 1.52 -0.58 7.99
N ASN A 267 0.52 -0.23 8.79
CA ASN A 267 0.46 -0.53 10.22
C ASN A 267 -0.27 -1.85 10.55
N CYS A 268 -0.69 -2.60 9.54
CA CYS A 268 -1.40 -3.87 9.72
C CYS A 268 -0.45 -5.02 10.12
N ASP A 269 -0.50 -5.50 11.35
CA ASP A 269 0.50 -6.45 11.85
C ASP A 269 0.08 -7.93 11.81
N ASN A 270 -1.17 -8.23 11.43
CA ASN A 270 -1.67 -9.59 11.38
C ASN A 270 -2.36 -9.92 10.03
N MET A 271 -2.44 -11.22 9.70
CA MET A 271 -3.01 -11.68 8.43
C MET A 271 -4.52 -11.50 8.37
N TRP A 272 -5.18 -11.51 9.52
CA TRP A 272 -6.62 -11.37 9.63
C TRP A 272 -7.10 -9.99 9.16
N ASP A 273 -6.54 -8.93 9.75
CA ASP A 273 -6.79 -7.54 9.40
C ASP A 273 -6.30 -7.26 7.97
N MET A 274 -5.20 -7.89 7.53
CA MET A 274 -4.73 -7.77 6.16
C MET A 274 -5.79 -8.27 5.16
N ASN A 275 -6.41 -9.42 5.43
CA ASN A 275 -7.49 -9.95 4.59
C ASN A 275 -8.73 -9.04 4.59
N ILE A 276 -9.04 -8.39 5.70
CA ILE A 276 -10.13 -7.39 5.77
C ILE A 276 -9.79 -6.19 4.88
N LEU A 277 -8.58 -5.64 4.99
CA LEU A 277 -8.15 -4.51 4.17
C LEU A 277 -8.12 -4.84 2.68
N TYR A 278 -7.67 -6.05 2.33
CA TYR A 278 -7.68 -6.54 0.95
C TYR A 278 -9.11 -6.68 0.38
N GLU A 279 -10.06 -7.11 1.20
CA GLU A 279 -11.46 -7.17 0.80
C GLU A 279 -12.06 -5.77 0.66
N ASP A 280 -11.93 -4.94 1.68
CA ASP A 280 -12.59 -3.63 1.75
C ASP A 280 -12.05 -2.64 0.72
N TYR A 281 -10.74 -2.66 0.42
CA TYR A 281 -10.13 -1.69 -0.49
C TYR A 281 -9.79 -2.25 -1.87
N LEU A 282 -9.44 -3.53 -1.97
CA LEU A 282 -8.96 -4.14 -3.22
C LEU A 282 -9.96 -5.16 -3.80
N ASN A 283 -11.13 -5.33 -3.17
CA ASN A 283 -12.19 -6.27 -3.54
C ASN A 283 -11.68 -7.71 -3.74
N VAL A 284 -10.74 -8.12 -2.87
CA VAL A 284 -10.23 -9.48 -2.84
C VAL A 284 -10.92 -10.25 -1.72
N GLY A 285 -11.63 -11.31 -2.09
CA GLY A 285 -12.34 -12.11 -1.11
C GLY A 285 -11.43 -12.71 -0.06
N MET A 286 -11.77 -12.46 1.21
CA MET A 286 -11.11 -13.09 2.34
C MET A 286 -11.42 -14.60 2.41
N PRO A 287 -10.63 -15.39 3.17
CA PRO A 287 -10.91 -16.81 3.37
C PRO A 287 -12.32 -17.06 3.93
N ILE A 288 -13.03 -18.05 3.40
CA ILE A 288 -14.44 -18.34 3.74
C ILE A 288 -14.67 -18.45 5.24
N LYS A 289 -13.82 -19.21 5.95
CA LYS A 289 -13.93 -19.38 7.41
C LYS A 289 -13.81 -18.06 8.18
N GLN A 290 -13.00 -17.14 7.67
CA GLN A 290 -12.86 -15.80 8.22
C GLN A 290 -14.10 -14.97 7.93
N GLY A 291 -14.59 -14.97 6.69
CA GLY A 291 -15.82 -14.26 6.30
C GLY A 291 -17.06 -14.72 7.06
N GLN A 292 -17.21 -16.02 7.30
CA GLN A 292 -18.29 -16.59 8.12
C GLN A 292 -18.24 -16.09 9.57
N LYS A 293 -17.04 -16.09 10.18
CA LYS A 293 -16.85 -15.57 11.54
C LYS A 293 -17.12 -14.07 11.66
N LEU A 294 -16.88 -13.32 10.59
CA LEU A 294 -17.15 -11.89 10.52
C LEU A 294 -18.60 -11.56 10.11
N GLY A 295 -19.42 -12.57 9.80
CA GLY A 295 -20.81 -12.37 9.36
C GLY A 295 -20.92 -11.77 7.96
N ARG A 296 -19.87 -11.85 7.13
CA ARG A 296 -19.87 -11.37 5.74
C ARG A 296 -20.29 -12.45 4.74
N ILE A 297 -20.19 -13.71 5.16
CA ILE A 297 -20.50 -14.90 4.36
C ILE A 297 -21.41 -15.80 5.21
N ASP A 298 -22.45 -16.34 4.60
CA ASP A 298 -23.36 -17.28 5.24
C ASP A 298 -22.81 -18.74 5.27
N GLU A 299 -23.59 -19.65 5.82
CA GLU A 299 -23.23 -21.09 5.87
C GLU A 299 -23.20 -21.74 4.49
N ASN A 300 -23.94 -21.18 3.52
CA ASN A 300 -24.01 -21.63 2.13
C ASN A 300 -22.89 -21.03 1.24
N GLN A 301 -21.93 -20.32 1.85
CA GLN A 301 -20.83 -19.63 1.16
C GLN A 301 -21.29 -18.47 0.26
N GLN A 302 -22.50 -17.96 0.47
CA GLN A 302 -23.01 -16.76 -0.17
C GLN A 302 -22.61 -15.52 0.62
N ARG A 303 -22.25 -14.45 -0.09
CA ARG A 303 -21.89 -13.17 0.53
C ARG A 303 -23.15 -12.41 0.93
N LEU A 304 -23.15 -11.92 2.16
CA LEU A 304 -24.23 -11.14 2.73
C LEU A 304 -24.13 -9.65 2.35
N ASP A 305 -22.91 -9.17 2.11
CA ASP A 305 -22.62 -7.76 1.79
C ASP A 305 -22.66 -7.45 0.28
N GLY A 306 -23.18 -8.38 -0.53
CA GLY A 306 -23.21 -8.28 -1.99
C GLY A 306 -22.01 -8.95 -2.68
N ASP A 307 -22.07 -9.06 -4.00
CA ASP A 307 -21.03 -9.71 -4.81
C ASP A 307 -19.76 -8.86 -4.86
N LEU A 308 -18.60 -9.53 -4.78
CA LEU A 308 -17.31 -8.88 -4.97
C LEU A 308 -17.10 -8.54 -6.44
N ALA A 309 -17.00 -7.25 -6.74
CA ALA A 309 -16.54 -6.78 -8.03
C ALA A 309 -15.01 -6.91 -8.15
N TYR A 310 -14.54 -8.13 -8.40
CA TYR A 310 -13.11 -8.39 -8.62
C TYR A 310 -12.54 -7.49 -9.72
N GLY A 311 -11.34 -6.95 -9.49
CA GLY A 311 -10.72 -6.00 -10.43
C GLY A 311 -11.14 -4.55 -10.24
N THR A 312 -11.92 -4.23 -9.21
CA THR A 312 -12.30 -2.85 -8.84
C THR A 312 -11.79 -2.49 -7.44
N PHE A 313 -11.86 -1.20 -7.09
CA PHE A 313 -11.41 -0.68 -5.80
C PHE A 313 -12.60 -0.20 -4.96
N GLY A 314 -12.61 -0.53 -3.67
CA GLY A 314 -13.71 -0.24 -2.73
C GLY A 314 -13.73 1.19 -2.15
N PHE A 315 -13.05 2.15 -2.79
CA PHE A 315 -12.90 3.53 -2.30
C PHE A 315 -13.05 4.59 -3.38
#